data_AF-A0A962LQ43-F1
#
_entry.id   AF-A0A962LQ43-F1
#
_cell.length_a   1.000
_cell.length_b   1.000
_cell.length_c   1.000
_cell.angle_alpha   90.00
_cell.angle_beta   90.00
_cell.angle_gamma   90.00
#
_symmetry.space_group_name_H-M   'P 1'
#
loop_
_entity.id
_entity.type
_entity.pdbx_description
1 polymer ?
#
loop_
_entity_poly.entity_id
_entity_poly.type
_entity_poly.pdbx_seq_one_letter_code
_entity_poly.pdbx_strand_id
1 'polypeptide(L)'
;MISLIEHSAQGATIQLDQRELLLVMALIQEGRESFGCTTDTGEALDQFFCSANIQVEEARRKQLKKAMMRQKISVVPKRTTRPRKGVSNG
;
A
#
# COMPACT_ATOMS: atom_id res chain seq x y z
N MET A 1 -19.34 13.92 6.94
CA MET A 1 -19.22 12.48 7.19
C MET A 1 -18.12 11.98 6.31
N ILE A 2 -16.97 11.75 6.93
CA ILE A 2 -15.76 11.29 6.27
C ILE A 2 -15.94 9.90 5.68
N SER A 3 -15.52 9.72 4.43
CA SER A 3 -15.61 8.42 3.75
C SER A 3 -14.42 8.16 2.84
N LEU A 4 -13.95 6.92 2.82
CA LEU A 4 -12.89 6.48 1.93
C LEU A 4 -13.50 6.11 0.58
N ILE A 5 -13.13 6.83 -0.48
CA ILE A 5 -13.67 6.61 -1.82
C ILE A 5 -12.87 5.54 -2.55
N GLU A 6 -11.55 5.66 -2.52
CA GLU A 6 -10.63 4.74 -3.17
C GLU A 6 -9.32 4.68 -2.41
N HIS A 7 -8.62 3.54 -2.47
CA HIS A 7 -7.23 3.44 -2.06
C HIS A 7 -6.45 2.54 -3.01
N SER A 8 -5.15 2.82 -3.13
CA SER A 8 -4.18 2.07 -3.91
C SER A 8 -2.84 2.07 -3.19
N ALA A 9 -1.80 1.48 -3.79
CA ALA A 9 -0.45 1.58 -3.23
C ALA A 9 0.13 3.01 -3.34
N GLN A 10 -0.43 3.84 -4.22
CA GLN A 10 0.00 5.21 -4.44
C GLN A 10 -0.56 6.15 -3.37
N GLY A 11 -1.77 5.87 -2.88
CA GLY A 11 -2.43 6.69 -1.86
C GLY A 11 -3.92 6.39 -1.75
N ALA A 12 -4.64 7.28 -1.09
CA ALA A 12 -6.08 7.19 -0.86
C ALA A 12 -6.79 8.48 -1.25
N THR A 13 -8.02 8.34 -1.74
CA THR A 13 -8.95 9.43 -2.02
C THR A 13 -10.00 9.45 -0.93
N ILE A 14 -10.05 10.54 -0.17
CA ILE A 14 -10.92 10.70 0.98
C ILE A 14 -11.91 11.82 0.68
N GLN A 15 -13.19 11.55 0.88
CA GLN A 15 -14.23 12.56 0.85
C GLN A 15 -14.45 13.09 2.27
N LEU A 16 -14.41 14.42 2.38
CA LEU A 16 -14.63 15.17 3.60
C LEU A 16 -15.84 16.08 3.39
N ASP A 17 -16.65 16.29 4.42
CA ASP A 17 -17.56 17.42 4.43
C ASP A 17 -16.80 18.74 4.70
N GLN A 18 -17.51 19.86 4.63
CA GLN A 18 -16.90 21.18 4.80
C GLN A 18 -16.22 21.36 6.15
N ARG A 19 -16.82 20.85 7.24
CA ARG A 19 -16.27 21.01 8.59
C ARG A 19 -15.02 20.15 8.78
N GLU A 20 -15.08 18.91 8.32
CA GLU A 20 -13.96 17.97 8.31
C GLU A 20 -12.79 18.53 7.49
N LEU A 21 -13.07 19.08 6.30
CA LEU A 21 -12.06 19.70 5.46
C LEU A 21 -11.38 20.89 6.14
N LEU A 22 -12.14 21.79 6.77
CA LEU A 22 -11.57 22.94 7.47
C LEU A 22 -10.67 22.52 8.64
N LEU A 23 -11.07 21.50 9.39
CA LEU A 23 -10.25 20.92 10.45
C LEU A 23 -8.93 20.37 9.89
N VAL A 24 -8.99 19.56 8.84
CA VAL A 24 -7.80 18.99 8.20
C VAL A 24 -6.87 20.08 7.64
N MET A 25 -7.43 21.12 7.04
CA MET A 25 -6.65 22.27 6.57
C MET A 25 -5.98 23.03 7.72
N ALA A 26 -6.64 23.19 8.87
CA ALA A 26 -6.05 23.81 10.04
C ALA A 26 -4.89 22.96 10.58
N LEU A 27 -5.09 21.64 10.70
CA LEU A 27 -4.06 20.70 11.11
C LEU A 27 -2.79 20.81 10.24
N ILE A 28 -2.98 20.83 8.92
CA ILE A 28 -1.89 20.95 7.93
C ILE A 28 -1.18 22.30 8.08
N GLN A 29 -1.92 23.40 8.21
CA GLN A 29 -1.36 24.74 8.36
C GLN A 29 -0.55 24.89 9.65
N GLU A 30 -0.97 24.24 10.73
CA GLU A 30 -0.23 24.21 11.99
C GLU A 30 0.99 23.26 11.96
N GLY A 31 1.14 22.45 10.91
CA GLY A 31 2.24 21.50 10.80
C GLY A 31 2.16 20.36 11.81
N ARG A 32 0.95 19.99 12.23
CA ARG A 32 0.72 18.90 13.20
C ARG A 32 0.44 17.58 12.50
N GLU A 33 0.84 16.49 13.15
CA GLU A 33 0.62 15.12 12.64
C GLU A 33 -0.70 14.51 13.11
N SER A 34 -1.35 15.09 14.12
CA SER A 34 -2.64 14.65 14.68
C SER A 34 -3.41 15.80 15.28
N PHE A 35 -4.73 15.68 15.34
CA PHE A 35 -5.57 16.70 15.97
C PHE A 35 -5.28 16.82 17.46
N GLY A 36 -4.97 15.71 18.14
CA GLY A 36 -4.70 15.70 19.58
C GLY A 36 -5.84 16.31 20.41
N CYS A 37 -7.03 16.41 19.81
CA CYS A 37 -8.23 16.99 20.40
C CYS A 37 -9.08 15.85 20.96
N THR A 38 -9.56 15.95 22.19
CA THR A 38 -10.53 15.02 22.79
C THR A 38 -11.97 15.23 22.28
N THR A 39 -12.13 15.99 21.20
CA THR A 39 -13.43 16.18 20.57
C THR A 39 -13.73 14.98 19.68
N ASP A 40 -14.97 14.47 19.73
CA ASP A 40 -15.43 13.32 18.93
C ASP A 40 -15.02 13.41 17.45
N THR A 41 -15.07 14.61 16.87
CA THR A 41 -14.72 14.83 15.45
C THR A 41 -13.22 14.71 15.19
N GLY A 42 -12.38 15.27 16.07
CA GLY A 42 -10.92 15.19 15.94
C GLY A 42 -10.43 13.75 16.09
N GLU A 43 -10.91 13.04 17.11
CA GLU A 43 -10.57 11.62 17.31
C GLU A 43 -11.05 10.76 16.14
N ALA A 44 -12.26 10.98 15.63
CA ALA A 44 -12.77 10.26 14.46
C ALA A 44 -11.92 10.51 13.22
N LEU A 45 -11.44 11.74 12.99
CA LEU A 45 -10.56 12.07 11.88
C LEU A 45 -9.20 11.39 12.02
N ASP A 46 -8.58 11.45 13.20
CA ASP A 46 -7.30 10.79 13.47
C ASP A 46 -7.41 9.27 13.23
N GLN A 47 -8.42 8.61 13.80
CA GLN A 47 -8.67 7.18 13.61
C GLN A 47 -8.91 6.84 12.13
N PHE A 48 -9.66 7.68 11.42
CA PHE A 48 -9.93 7.47 10.00
C PHE A 48 -8.64 7.55 9.18
N PHE A 49 -7.79 8.54 9.39
CA PHE A 49 -6.52 8.66 8.66
C PHE A 49 -5.58 7.49 8.96
N CYS A 50 -5.50 7.05 10.21
CA CYS A 50 -4.75 5.85 10.57
C CYS A 50 -5.25 4.62 9.79
N SER A 51 -6.57 4.42 9.73
CA SER A 51 -7.18 3.29 9.00
C SER A 51 -6.92 3.37 7.50
N ALA A 52 -7.08 4.54 6.88
CA ALA A 52 -6.79 4.75 5.47
C ALA A 52 -5.31 4.47 5.14
N ASN A 53 -4.39 4.90 6.01
CA ASN A 53 -2.96 4.65 5.85
C ASN A 53 -2.63 3.15 5.95
N ILE A 54 -3.26 2.41 6.87
CA ILE A 54 -3.11 0.95 6.97
C ILE A 54 -3.51 0.28 5.64
N GLN A 55 -4.63 0.69 5.03
CA GLN A 55 -5.09 0.12 3.75
C GLN A 55 -4.11 0.37 2.60
N VAL A 56 -3.56 1.59 2.52
CA VAL A 56 -2.53 1.94 1.53
C VAL A 56 -1.26 1.11 1.73
N GLU A 57 -0.80 0.97 2.97
CA GLU A 57 0.39 0.17 3.30
C GLU A 57 0.18 -1.33 3.00
N GLU A 58 -1.01 -1.86 3.25
CA GLU A 58 -1.35 -3.22 2.85
C GLU A 58 -1.33 -3.40 1.33
N ALA A 59 -1.83 -2.42 0.57
CA ALA A 59 -1.78 -2.43 -0.88
C ALA A 59 -0.32 -2.42 -1.39
N ARG A 60 0.55 -1.60 -0.79
CA ARG A 60 2.00 -1.57 -1.07
C ARG A 60 2.65 -2.93 -0.81
N ARG A 61 2.40 -3.52 0.36
CA ARG A 61 2.92 -4.84 0.73
C ARG A 61 2.46 -5.94 -0.22
N LYS A 62 1.20 -5.91 -0.67
CA LYS A 62 0.65 -6.85 -1.66
C LYS A 62 1.37 -6.73 -3.00
N GLN A 63 1.66 -5.51 -3.46
CA GLN A 63 2.41 -5.30 -4.71
C GLN A 63 3.85 -5.80 -4.61
N LEU A 64 4.53 -5.51 -3.50
CA LEU A 64 5.89 -6.01 -3.27
C LEU A 64 5.96 -7.53 -3.27
N LYS A 65 5.04 -8.20 -2.56
CA LYS A 65 4.93 -9.67 -2.56
C LYS A 65 4.74 -10.24 -3.98
N LYS A 66 3.87 -9.61 -4.77
CA LYS A 66 3.66 -10.00 -6.19
C LYS A 66 4.93 -9.84 -7.02
N ALA A 67 5.65 -8.73 -6.86
CA ALA A 67 6.91 -8.49 -7.58
C ALA A 67 7.98 -9.54 -7.23
N MET A 68 8.15 -9.84 -5.94
CA MET A 68 9.08 -10.88 -5.47
C MET A 68 8.71 -12.27 -5.97
N MET A 69 7.42 -12.63 -6.02
CA MET A 69 6.96 -13.91 -6.57
C MET A 69 7.23 -14.02 -8.08
N ARG A 70 7.01 -12.95 -8.85
CA ARG A 70 7.30 -12.93 -10.29
C ARG A 70 8.79 -13.12 -10.57
N GLN A 71 9.67 -12.53 -9.78
CA GLN A 71 11.11 -12.78 -9.88
C GLN A 71 11.47 -14.24 -9.62
N LYS A 72 10.88 -14.88 -8.58
CA LYS A 72 11.16 -16.30 -8.29
C LYS A 72 10.77 -17.26 -9.43
N ILE A 73 9.70 -16.98 -10.16
CA ILE A 73 9.26 -17.81 -11.30
C ILE A 73 10.18 -17.61 -12.52
N SER A 74 10.68 -16.39 -12.74
CA SER A 74 11.59 -16.09 -13.85
C SER A 74 12.98 -16.74 -13.71
N VAL A 75 13.37 -17.15 -12.50
CA VAL A 75 14.71 -17.70 -12.21
C VAL A 75 14.71 -19.24 -12.21
N VAL A 76 13.67 -19.90 -12.74
CA VAL A 76 13.76 -21.35 -13.02
C VAL A 76 14.81 -21.55 -14.12
N PRO A 77 15.95 -22.21 -13.86
CA PRO A 77 16.96 -22.43 -14.89
C PRO A 77 16.32 -23.34 -15.95
N LYS A 78 16.33 -22.89 -17.22
CA LYS A 78 16.09 -23.79 -18.37
C LYS A 78 17.03 -24.98 -18.18
N ARG A 79 16.48 -26.16 -17.84
CA ARG A 79 17.24 -27.41 -17.84
C ARG A 79 17.79 -27.60 -19.25
N THR A 80 19.06 -27.27 -19.45
CA THR A 80 19.81 -27.60 -20.64
C THR A 80 19.91 -29.12 -20.69
N THR A 81 19.06 -29.73 -21.50
CA THR A 81 19.21 -31.11 -21.93
C THR A 81 20.53 -31.23 -22.72
N ARG A 82 21.62 -31.58 -22.04
CA ARG A 82 22.84 -32.04 -22.71
C ARG A 82 22.51 -33.32 -23.47
N PRO A 83 22.79 -33.42 -24.78
CA PRO A 83 22.77 -34.70 -25.46
C PRO A 83 23.92 -35.55 -24.89
N ARG A 84 23.60 -36.71 -24.30
CA ARG A 84 24.60 -37.74 -23.99
C ARG A 84 25.13 -38.26 -25.32
N LYS A 85 26.31 -37.80 -25.74
CA LYS A 85 27.07 -38.42 -26.83
C LYS A 85 27.53 -39.79 -26.34
N GLY A 86 26.89 -40.84 -26.86
CA GLY A 86 27.27 -42.22 -26.58
C GLY A 86 28.71 -42.48 -27.04
N VAL A 87 29.51 -43.03 -26.15
CA VAL A 87 30.77 -43.67 -26.49
C VAL A 87 30.41 -44.96 -27.22
N SER A 88 30.83 -45.09 -28.48
CA SER A 88 30.81 -46.35 -29.21
C SER A 88 32.26 -46.77 -29.41
N ASN A 89 32.67 -47.83 -28.72
CA ASN A 89 33.84 -48.62 -29.10
C ASN A 89 33.40 -49.62 -30.16
N GLY A 90 34.09 -49.61 -31.30
CA GLY A 90 33.93 -50.54 -32.42
C GLY A 90 34.98 -50.24 -33.47
#